data_AF-A0A7S2JSJ5-F1
#
_entry.id   AF-A0A7S2JSJ5-F1
#
_cell.length_a   1.000
_cell.length_b   1.000
_cell.length_c   1.000
_cell.angle_alpha   90.00
_cell.angle_beta   90.00
_cell.angle_gamma   90.00
#
_symmetry.space_group_name_H-M   'P 1'
#
loop_
_entity.id
_entity.type
_entity.pdbx_description
1 polymer ?
#
loop_
_entity_poly.entity_id
_entity_poly.type
_entity_poly.pdbx_seq_one_letter_code
_entity_poly.pdbx_strand_id
1 'polypeptide(L)'
;DRFNLEEGQLRPVLRDALALAIALNRTLVLPRMLCYCDNIWKEMKHCRVGGAFGMTLPFDCPADHILNLPLWFSADMPVAFREAGFLSDPRLSPAIKKSWVRLKTPPMTADEAKSKLQPYASSRVIELSVGKDRFCGFEDASKASLFEHLARQLVPYSRHFCYEDGFKVGCRDRDCIPFYSPCCHGVPGRSFPCKYLGG
;
A
#
# COMPACT_ATOMS: atom_id res chain seq x y z
N ASP A 1 -4.16 1.35 17.40
CA ASP A 1 -3.30 0.15 17.27
C ASP A 1 -3.54 -0.65 15.99
N ARG A 2 -4.76 -1.14 15.72
CA ARG A 2 -5.06 -1.92 14.49
C ARG A 2 -4.57 -1.26 13.18
N PHE A 3 -4.79 0.05 12.99
CA PHE A 3 -4.40 0.73 11.75
C PHE A 3 -2.89 0.84 11.58
N ASN A 4 -2.18 1.21 12.65
CA ASN A 4 -0.73 1.28 12.64
C ASN A 4 -0.12 -0.12 12.43
N LEU A 5 -0.80 -1.19 12.90
CA LEU A 5 -0.42 -2.57 12.61
C LEU A 5 -0.64 -2.95 11.14
N GLU A 6 -1.80 -2.63 10.57
CA GLU A 6 -2.11 -2.87 9.14
C GLU A 6 -1.12 -2.11 8.24
N GLU A 7 -0.83 -0.84 8.55
CA GLU A 7 0.15 -0.03 7.84
C GLU A 7 1.58 -0.60 7.98
N GLY A 8 1.96 -1.01 9.18
CA GLY A 8 3.26 -1.64 9.45
C GLY A 8 3.44 -2.97 8.72
N GLN A 9 2.37 -3.68 8.39
CA GLN A 9 2.41 -4.87 7.54
C GLN A 9 2.47 -4.56 6.05
N LEU A 10 1.83 -3.46 5.63
CA LEU A 10 1.71 -3.11 4.22
C LEU A 10 3.04 -2.71 3.58
N ARG A 11 3.89 -1.95 4.28
CA ARG A 11 5.15 -1.47 3.70
C ARG A 11 6.09 -2.61 3.33
N PRO A 12 6.32 -3.62 4.20
CA PRO A 12 7.04 -4.83 3.80
C PRO A 12 6.43 -5.53 2.58
N VAL A 13 5.09 -5.61 2.48
CA VAL A 13 4.42 -6.23 1.32
C VAL A 13 4.71 -5.45 0.04
N LEU A 14 4.54 -4.12 0.05
CA LEU A 14 4.81 -3.27 -1.11
C LEU A 14 6.29 -3.31 -1.51
N ARG A 15 7.19 -3.26 -0.51
CA ARG A 15 8.64 -3.37 -0.70
C ARG A 15 9.00 -4.67 -1.42
N ASP A 16 8.52 -5.80 -0.91
CA ASP A 16 8.84 -7.12 -1.44
C ASP A 16 8.19 -7.35 -2.82
N ALA A 17 6.95 -6.91 -3.00
CA ALA A 17 6.25 -7.02 -4.28
C ALA A 17 6.92 -6.17 -5.37
N LEU A 18 7.35 -4.94 -5.04
CA LEU A 18 8.13 -4.10 -5.95
C LEU A 18 9.45 -4.77 -6.34
N ALA A 19 10.16 -5.34 -5.36
CA ALA A 19 11.44 -6.00 -5.62
C ALA A 19 11.27 -7.19 -6.57
N LEU A 20 10.25 -8.02 -6.35
CA LEU A 20 9.93 -9.15 -7.20
C LEU A 20 9.48 -8.71 -8.60
N ALA A 21 8.71 -7.62 -8.70
CA ALA A 21 8.32 -7.04 -9.97
C ALA A 21 9.55 -6.58 -10.79
N ILE A 22 10.52 -5.92 -10.14
CA ILE A 22 11.81 -5.55 -10.77
C ILE A 22 12.59 -6.81 -11.18
N ALA A 23 12.74 -7.79 -10.27
CA ALA A 23 13.52 -8.99 -10.52
C ALA A 23 12.99 -9.84 -11.69
N LEU A 24 11.67 -9.91 -11.82
CA LEU A 24 10.97 -10.69 -12.85
C LEU A 24 10.65 -9.89 -14.11
N ASN A 25 10.97 -8.59 -14.13
CA ASN A 25 10.57 -7.65 -15.18
C ASN A 25 9.05 -7.71 -15.46
N ARG A 26 8.23 -7.63 -14.40
CA ARG A 26 6.78 -7.71 -14.46
C ARG A 26 6.15 -6.42 -13.93
N THR A 27 4.96 -6.09 -14.44
CA THR A 27 4.11 -5.04 -13.86
C THR A 27 3.66 -5.44 -12.46
N LEU A 28 3.82 -4.54 -11.49
CA LEU A 28 3.34 -4.74 -10.13
C LEU A 28 1.81 -4.57 -10.08
N VAL A 29 1.08 -5.53 -9.54
CA VAL A 29 -0.31 -5.28 -9.11
C VAL A 29 -0.28 -4.90 -7.65
N LEU A 30 -0.79 -3.72 -7.31
CA LEU A 30 -0.80 -3.24 -5.92
C LEU A 30 -1.67 -4.16 -5.04
N PRO A 31 -1.23 -4.47 -3.81
CA PRO A 31 -2.07 -5.15 -2.85
C PRO A 31 -3.28 -4.27 -2.49
N ARG A 32 -4.39 -4.87 -2.09
CA ARG A 32 -5.52 -4.12 -1.55
C ARG A 32 -5.11 -3.43 -0.25
N MET A 33 -5.42 -2.15 -0.16
CA MET A 33 -5.04 -1.28 0.95
C MET A 33 -6.27 -0.53 1.41
N LEU A 34 -6.40 -0.36 2.71
CA LEU A 34 -7.49 0.41 3.31
C LEU A 34 -6.94 1.73 3.81
N CYS A 35 -7.63 2.81 3.48
CA CYS A 35 -7.34 4.13 4.00
C CYS A 35 -8.39 4.56 5.01
N TYR A 36 -7.90 5.05 6.14
CA TYR A 36 -8.68 5.53 7.27
C TYR A 36 -8.71 7.06 7.31
N CYS A 37 -8.08 7.69 6.32
CA CYS A 37 -7.98 9.11 6.13
C CYS A 37 -7.74 9.41 4.66
N ASP A 38 -8.34 10.49 4.18
CA ASP A 38 -7.89 11.10 2.94
C ASP A 38 -6.43 11.55 3.07
N ASN A 39 -5.74 11.61 1.93
CA ASN A 39 -4.42 12.18 1.84
C ASN A 39 -4.32 13.08 0.63
N ILE A 40 -4.71 14.33 0.84
CA ILE A 40 -4.75 15.33 -0.20
C ILE A 40 -4.19 16.65 0.33
N TRP A 41 -3.77 17.50 -0.60
CA TRP A 41 -3.22 18.84 -0.34
C TRP A 41 -4.24 19.85 0.22
N LYS A 42 -5.47 19.45 0.49
CA LYS A 42 -6.58 20.30 0.92
C LYS A 42 -6.93 20.08 2.39
N GLU A 43 -7.59 21.07 2.99
CA GLU A 43 -8.16 20.96 4.33
C GLU A 43 -9.04 19.72 4.48
N MET A 44 -8.78 18.96 5.55
CA MET A 44 -9.52 17.77 5.93
C MET A 44 -10.15 17.97 7.31
N LYS A 45 -11.33 17.37 7.51
CA LYS A 45 -12.01 17.31 8.80
C LYS A 45 -12.45 15.88 9.05
N HIS A 46 -12.15 15.35 10.25
CA HIS A 46 -12.44 13.96 10.60
C HIS A 46 -11.91 12.97 9.55
N CYS A 47 -10.68 13.20 9.10
CA CYS A 47 -9.99 12.40 8.09
C CYS A 47 -10.66 12.34 6.71
N ARG A 48 -11.48 13.34 6.39
CA ARG A 48 -12.16 13.44 5.09
C ARG A 48 -11.93 14.81 4.48
N VAL A 49 -11.74 14.86 3.17
CA VAL A 49 -11.71 16.12 2.42
C VAL A 49 -13.09 16.79 2.45
N GLY A 50 -13.12 18.12 2.43
CA GLY A 50 -14.37 18.87 2.37
C GLY A 50 -15.29 18.42 1.24
N GLY A 51 -16.51 18.00 1.59
CA GLY A 51 -17.51 17.45 0.66
C GLY A 51 -17.65 15.92 0.74
N ALA A 52 -16.69 15.19 1.31
CA ALA A 52 -16.72 13.74 1.44
C ALA A 52 -17.22 13.25 2.82
N PHE A 53 -17.98 14.07 3.57
CA PHE A 53 -18.37 13.78 4.95
C PHE A 53 -19.23 12.52 5.12
N GLY A 54 -19.95 12.11 4.06
CA GLY A 54 -20.72 10.87 4.04
C GLY A 54 -19.91 9.60 3.75
N MET A 55 -18.61 9.72 3.45
CA MET A 55 -17.75 8.57 3.16
C MET A 55 -17.56 7.70 4.41
N THR A 56 -17.83 6.41 4.28
CA THR A 56 -17.53 5.42 5.31
C THR A 56 -16.04 5.14 5.34
N LEU A 57 -15.44 5.20 6.53
CA LEU A 57 -14.06 4.78 6.76
C LEU A 57 -14.09 3.33 7.31
N PRO A 58 -13.09 2.48 7.03
CA PRO A 58 -12.11 2.65 5.96
C PRO A 58 -12.74 2.54 4.57
N PHE A 59 -12.05 3.11 3.59
CA PHE A 59 -12.32 2.92 2.17
C PHE A 59 -11.12 2.25 1.48
N ASP A 60 -11.34 1.73 0.27
CA ASP A 60 -10.24 1.24 -0.58
C ASP A 60 -9.31 2.40 -0.92
N CYS A 61 -8.04 2.29 -0.52
CA CYS A 61 -7.12 3.39 -0.59
C CYS A 61 -6.67 3.67 -2.03
N PRO A 62 -6.86 4.89 -2.53
CA PRO A 62 -6.23 5.35 -3.77
C PRO A 62 -4.71 5.23 -3.71
N ALA A 63 -4.06 4.87 -4.82
CA ALA A 63 -2.61 4.72 -4.85
C ALA A 63 -1.86 6.01 -4.50
N ASP A 64 -2.36 7.18 -4.90
CA ASP A 64 -1.77 8.50 -4.59
C ASP A 64 -1.81 8.84 -3.10
N HIS A 65 -2.69 8.20 -2.32
CA HIS A 65 -2.71 8.44 -0.90
C HIS A 65 -1.51 7.84 -0.18
N ILE A 66 -0.82 6.86 -0.75
CA ILE A 66 0.22 6.08 -0.05
C ILE A 66 1.51 5.92 -0.86
N LEU A 67 1.45 6.11 -2.18
CA LEU A 67 2.59 6.04 -3.08
C LEU A 67 2.97 7.45 -3.54
N ASN A 68 4.26 7.66 -3.74
CA ASN A 68 4.75 8.84 -4.43
C ASN A 68 4.55 8.66 -5.95
N LEU A 69 3.32 8.90 -6.44
CA LEU A 69 3.00 8.74 -7.86
C LEU A 69 3.83 9.62 -8.80
N PRO A 70 4.14 10.90 -8.49
CA PRO A 70 5.02 11.69 -9.34
C PRO A 70 6.37 11.04 -9.58
N LEU A 71 6.95 10.44 -8.53
CA LEU A 71 8.17 9.65 -8.68
C LEU A 71 7.91 8.35 -9.41
N TRP A 72 6.78 7.68 -9.17
CA TRP A 72 6.43 6.43 -9.87
C TRP A 72 6.35 6.62 -11.39
N PHE A 73 5.86 7.77 -11.85
CA PHE A 73 5.75 8.11 -13.26
C PHE A 73 6.98 8.86 -13.81
N SER A 74 8.08 8.94 -13.05
CA SER A 74 9.34 9.48 -13.57
C SER A 74 9.99 8.50 -14.56
N ALA A 75 10.90 9.01 -15.40
CA ALA A 75 11.63 8.19 -16.37
C ALA A 75 12.52 7.11 -15.72
N ASP A 76 12.87 7.29 -14.45
CA ASP A 76 13.79 6.42 -13.72
C ASP A 76 13.11 5.17 -13.15
N MET A 77 11.78 5.06 -13.29
CA MET A 77 11.02 3.96 -12.74
C MET A 77 10.97 2.74 -13.67
N PRO A 78 11.61 1.62 -13.30
CA PRO A 78 11.71 0.45 -14.18
C PRO A 78 10.46 -0.44 -14.15
N VAL A 79 9.46 -0.11 -13.31
CA VAL A 79 8.30 -0.97 -13.07
C VAL A 79 7.01 -0.16 -13.12
N ALA A 80 6.16 -0.52 -14.09
CA ALA A 80 4.77 -0.08 -14.12
C ALA A 80 3.94 -0.77 -13.02
N PHE A 81 2.81 -0.17 -12.64
CA PHE A 81 1.87 -0.79 -11.71
C PHE A 81 0.43 -0.82 -12.22
N ARG A 82 -0.41 -1.62 -11.54
CA ARG A 82 -1.88 -1.70 -11.68
C ARG A 82 -2.51 -1.60 -10.29
N GLU A 83 -3.70 -1.02 -10.23
CA GLU A 83 -4.46 -0.84 -8.99
C GLU A 83 -4.93 -2.15 -8.35
N ALA A 84 -5.18 -2.08 -7.04
CA ALA A 84 -5.76 -3.17 -6.27
C ALA A 84 -7.22 -3.40 -6.65
N GLY A 85 -7.47 -4.39 -7.50
CA GLY A 85 -8.78 -4.62 -8.13
C GLY A 85 -8.71 -4.78 -9.65
N PHE A 86 -7.52 -4.66 -10.25
CA PHE A 86 -7.31 -4.89 -11.68
C PHE A 86 -7.99 -6.17 -12.22
N LEU A 87 -8.00 -7.27 -11.44
CA LEU A 87 -8.60 -8.55 -11.85
C LEU A 87 -10.15 -8.54 -11.87
N SER A 88 -10.79 -7.63 -11.12
CA SER A 88 -12.25 -7.50 -11.11
C SER A 88 -12.78 -6.59 -12.21
N ASP A 89 -11.93 -5.85 -12.93
CA ASP A 89 -12.36 -4.97 -14.03
C ASP A 89 -13.10 -5.78 -15.11
N PRO A 90 -14.34 -5.41 -15.47
CA PRO A 90 -15.12 -6.10 -16.51
C PRO A 90 -14.51 -5.95 -17.91
N ARG A 91 -13.67 -4.92 -18.13
CA ARG A 91 -12.96 -4.68 -19.41
C ARG A 91 -11.71 -5.53 -19.55
N LEU A 92 -11.28 -6.22 -18.49
CA LEU A 92 -10.08 -7.06 -18.53
C LEU A 92 -10.30 -8.29 -19.42
N SER A 93 -9.35 -8.55 -20.32
CA SER A 93 -9.40 -9.73 -21.20
C SER A 93 -9.59 -11.03 -20.40
N PRO A 94 -10.53 -11.90 -20.80
CA PRO A 94 -10.72 -13.20 -20.15
C PRO A 94 -9.46 -14.07 -20.13
N ALA A 95 -8.57 -13.92 -21.11
CA ALA A 95 -7.31 -14.65 -21.18
C ALA A 95 -6.38 -14.33 -20.00
N ILE A 96 -6.37 -13.07 -19.53
CA ILE A 96 -5.57 -12.66 -18.37
C ILE A 96 -6.11 -13.33 -17.11
N LYS A 97 -7.44 -13.27 -16.89
CA LYS A 97 -8.10 -13.89 -15.72
C LYS A 97 -7.89 -15.41 -15.70
N LYS A 98 -7.98 -16.08 -16.86
CA LYS A 98 -7.75 -17.53 -16.98
C LYS A 98 -6.30 -17.95 -16.69
N SER A 99 -5.34 -17.07 -16.92
CA SER A 99 -3.91 -17.32 -16.70
C SER A 99 -3.40 -16.91 -15.30
N TRP A 100 -4.31 -16.52 -14.41
CA TRP A 100 -3.98 -16.16 -13.04
C TRP A 100 -3.64 -17.40 -12.24
N VAL A 101 -2.46 -17.38 -11.62
CA VAL A 101 -2.02 -18.40 -10.68
C VAL A 101 -1.76 -17.77 -9.32
N ARG A 102 -2.16 -18.47 -8.25
CA ARG A 102 -1.87 -18.08 -6.87
C ARG A 102 -0.91 -19.07 -6.25
N LEU A 103 0.23 -18.57 -5.76
CA LEU A 103 1.35 -19.39 -5.32
C LEU A 103 1.69 -19.11 -3.86
N LYS A 104 2.02 -20.17 -3.12
CA LYS A 104 2.67 -20.05 -1.81
C LYS A 104 4.16 -20.25 -1.99
N THR A 105 4.94 -19.21 -1.71
CA THR A 105 6.38 -19.23 -1.93
C THR A 105 7.16 -19.00 -0.64
N PRO A 106 8.32 -19.65 -0.44
CA PRO A 106 9.25 -19.26 0.61
C PRO A 106 9.89 -17.90 0.31
N PRO A 107 10.57 -17.27 1.28
CA PRO A 107 11.47 -16.16 0.99
C PRO A 107 12.47 -16.55 -0.10
N MET A 108 12.78 -15.62 -1.00
CA MET A 108 13.65 -15.85 -2.14
C MET A 108 14.45 -14.60 -2.51
N THR A 109 15.65 -14.80 -3.03
CA THR A 109 16.42 -13.75 -3.72
C THR A 109 15.89 -13.52 -5.15
N ALA A 110 16.44 -12.54 -5.87
CA ALA A 110 16.04 -12.24 -7.24
C ALA A 110 16.29 -13.41 -8.20
N ASP A 111 17.43 -14.09 -8.11
CA ASP A 111 17.72 -15.22 -9.00
C ASP A 111 16.95 -16.48 -8.62
N GLU A 112 16.75 -16.73 -7.32
CA GLU A 112 15.83 -17.78 -6.87
C GLU A 112 14.40 -17.52 -7.34
N ALA A 113 13.93 -16.28 -7.34
CA ALA A 113 12.61 -15.93 -7.85
C ALA A 113 12.47 -16.25 -9.32
N LYS A 114 13.46 -15.87 -10.14
CA LYS A 114 13.47 -16.21 -11.58
C LYS A 114 13.44 -17.71 -11.81
N SER A 115 14.24 -18.47 -11.06
CA SER A 115 14.30 -19.93 -11.17
C SER A 115 13.00 -20.61 -10.71
N LYS A 116 12.54 -20.32 -9.49
CA LYS A 116 11.34 -20.93 -8.87
C LYS A 116 10.05 -20.57 -9.61
N LEU A 117 9.99 -19.39 -10.24
CA LEU A 117 8.81 -18.92 -10.97
C LEU A 117 8.89 -19.16 -12.49
N GLN A 118 10.00 -19.70 -13.01
CA GLN A 118 10.16 -20.07 -14.41
C GLN A 118 9.01 -20.96 -14.93
N PRO A 119 8.50 -21.97 -14.17
CA PRO A 119 7.37 -22.79 -14.62
C PRO A 119 6.09 -21.98 -14.90
N TYR A 120 5.98 -20.78 -14.33
CA TYR A 120 4.86 -19.87 -14.49
C TYR A 120 5.17 -18.71 -15.44
N ALA A 121 6.24 -18.78 -16.24
CA ALA A 121 6.62 -17.71 -17.17
C ALA A 121 5.47 -17.30 -18.12
N SER A 122 4.65 -18.27 -18.56
CA SER A 122 3.48 -18.04 -19.42
C SER A 122 2.26 -17.45 -18.70
N SER A 123 2.22 -17.51 -17.36
CA SER A 123 1.13 -16.94 -16.56
C SER A 123 1.17 -15.42 -16.67
N ARG A 124 0.06 -14.77 -17.03
CA ARG A 124 0.00 -13.30 -17.14
C ARG A 124 -0.05 -12.65 -15.77
N VAL A 125 -0.57 -13.36 -14.77
CA VAL A 125 -0.72 -12.87 -13.40
C VAL A 125 -0.23 -13.93 -12.43
N ILE A 126 0.71 -13.55 -11.56
CA ILE A 126 1.20 -14.37 -10.47
C ILE A 126 0.86 -13.62 -9.19
N GLU A 127 0.00 -14.21 -8.37
CA GLU A 127 -0.33 -13.71 -7.04
C GLU A 127 0.42 -14.54 -5.99
N LEU A 128 1.11 -13.86 -5.08
CA LEU A 128 1.66 -14.53 -3.91
C LEU A 128 0.62 -14.59 -2.81
N SER A 129 0.37 -15.78 -2.25
CA SER A 129 -0.60 -15.98 -1.17
C SER A 129 -0.24 -15.19 0.09
N VAL A 130 1.05 -14.95 0.30
CA VAL A 130 1.63 -14.11 1.35
C VAL A 130 2.65 -13.21 0.69
N GLY A 131 2.48 -11.89 0.77
CA GLY A 131 3.41 -10.92 0.15
C GLY A 131 4.51 -10.43 1.09
N LYS A 132 4.31 -10.53 2.41
CA LYS A 132 5.26 -10.06 3.43
C LYS A 132 6.41 -11.05 3.62
N ASP A 133 7.62 -10.52 3.76
CA ASP A 133 8.87 -11.25 4.03
C ASP A 133 9.11 -12.36 2.99
N ARG A 134 8.87 -12.04 1.71
CA ARG A 134 9.09 -12.93 0.57
C ARG A 134 10.35 -12.61 -0.22
N PHE A 135 10.92 -11.42 -0.08
CA PHE A 135 12.08 -11.01 -0.87
C PHE A 135 13.33 -10.76 -0.01
N CYS A 136 14.38 -11.52 -0.31
CA CYS A 136 15.63 -11.53 0.45
C CYS A 136 16.69 -10.55 -0.07
N GLY A 137 16.60 -10.12 -1.34
CA GLY A 137 17.58 -9.20 -1.93
C GLY A 137 17.92 -9.53 -3.39
N PHE A 138 18.72 -8.66 -3.99
CA PHE A 138 19.31 -8.85 -5.31
C PHE A 138 20.76 -9.30 -5.16
N GLU A 139 21.17 -10.30 -5.93
CA GLU A 139 22.57 -10.70 -6.08
C GLU A 139 23.39 -9.62 -6.82
N ASP A 140 22.76 -8.96 -7.79
CA ASP A 140 23.37 -7.86 -8.54
C ASP A 140 23.40 -6.57 -7.70
N ALA A 141 24.61 -6.07 -7.43
CA ALA A 141 24.82 -4.90 -6.58
C ALA A 141 24.18 -3.61 -7.13
N SER A 142 24.12 -3.44 -8.46
CA SER A 142 23.50 -2.27 -9.07
C SER A 142 21.98 -2.28 -8.87
N LYS A 143 21.35 -3.45 -9.04
CA LYS A 143 19.91 -3.65 -8.78
C LYS A 143 19.57 -3.55 -7.31
N ALA A 144 20.43 -4.06 -6.43
CA ALA A 144 20.27 -3.90 -4.98
C ALA A 144 20.26 -2.41 -4.61
N SER A 145 21.23 -1.64 -5.08
CA SER A 145 21.33 -0.19 -4.83
C SER A 145 20.13 0.58 -5.40
N LEU A 146 19.72 0.29 -6.65
CA LEU A 146 18.54 0.86 -7.26
C LEU A 146 17.28 0.57 -6.42
N PHE A 147 17.09 -0.67 -6.02
CA PHE A 147 15.95 -1.07 -5.19
C PHE A 147 15.95 -0.36 -3.83
N GLU A 148 17.09 -0.28 -3.15
CA GLU A 148 17.20 0.44 -1.87
C GLU A 148 16.89 1.94 -2.01
N HIS A 149 17.29 2.54 -3.13
CA HIS A 149 16.93 3.93 -3.46
C HIS A 149 15.42 4.07 -3.67
N LEU A 150 14.85 3.29 -4.59
CA LEU A 150 13.44 3.35 -4.97
C LEU A 150 12.49 2.99 -3.82
N ALA A 151 12.77 1.92 -3.07
CA ALA A 151 11.91 1.45 -1.99
C ALA A 151 11.69 2.51 -0.90
N ARG A 152 12.72 3.32 -0.59
CA ARG A 152 12.63 4.42 0.38
C ARG A 152 11.75 5.57 -0.11
N GLN A 153 11.73 5.83 -1.40
CA GLN A 153 11.05 6.98 -1.98
C GLN A 153 9.62 6.69 -2.45
N LEU A 154 9.33 5.43 -2.82
CA LEU A 154 8.03 5.01 -3.37
C LEU A 154 7.04 4.55 -2.31
N VAL A 155 7.55 4.10 -1.15
CA VAL A 155 6.75 3.82 0.05
C VAL A 155 7.12 4.82 1.16
N PRO A 156 7.15 6.14 0.87
CA PRO A 156 7.83 7.09 1.74
C PRO A 156 7.00 7.45 2.99
N TYR A 157 5.74 7.03 3.05
CA TYR A 157 4.81 7.64 3.97
C TYR A 157 4.55 6.75 5.19
N SER A 158 5.03 7.24 6.34
CA SER A 158 4.67 6.73 7.64
C SER A 158 3.58 7.58 8.24
N ARG A 159 2.33 7.13 8.17
CA ARG A 159 1.28 7.72 8.97
C ARG A 159 1.21 7.03 10.31
N HIS A 160 0.94 7.85 11.30
CA HIS A 160 0.44 7.35 12.56
C HIS A 160 -0.93 7.98 12.68
N PHE A 161 -1.95 7.16 12.81
CA PHE A 161 -3.29 7.66 13.06
C PHE A 161 -3.52 7.71 14.56
N CYS A 162 -3.95 8.87 15.02
CA CYS A 162 -4.36 9.15 16.37
C CYS A 162 -5.88 9.14 16.43
N TYR A 163 -6.42 8.64 17.54
CA TYR A 163 -7.84 8.74 17.79
C TYR A 163 -8.20 10.20 18.10
N GLU A 164 -9.21 10.74 17.42
CA GLU A 164 -9.77 12.03 17.81
C GLU A 164 -10.71 11.79 18.99
N ASP A 165 -10.35 12.29 20.17
CA ASP A 165 -11.28 12.32 21.31
C ASP A 165 -12.44 13.28 20.98
N GLY A 166 -13.55 12.69 20.57
CA GLY A 166 -14.81 13.36 20.29
C GLY A 166 -15.87 13.00 21.31
N PHE A 167 -16.02 13.86 22.31
CA PHE A 167 -17.14 13.89 23.24
C PHE A 167 -18.52 13.69 22.56
N LYS A 168 -19.35 12.84 23.17
CA LYS A 168 -20.82 12.85 23.19
C LYS A 168 -21.56 13.32 21.93
N VAL A 169 -21.36 12.67 20.78
CA VAL A 169 -22.43 12.59 19.77
C VAL A 169 -22.49 11.18 19.20
N GLY A 170 -23.28 10.32 19.84
CA GLY A 170 -23.90 9.17 19.17
C GLY A 170 -23.21 7.81 19.21
N CYS A 171 -21.93 7.68 19.54
CA CYS A 171 -21.27 6.35 19.51
C CYS A 171 -21.17 5.70 20.90
N ARG A 172 -22.12 4.80 21.20
CA ARG A 172 -22.07 3.91 22.38
C ARG A 172 -21.96 2.42 22.06
N ASP A 173 -22.07 2.02 20.79
CA ASP A 173 -22.08 0.61 20.38
C ASP A 173 -20.76 0.12 19.78
N ARG A 174 -20.54 -1.20 19.83
CA ARG A 174 -19.32 -1.89 19.36
C ARG A 174 -19.08 -1.75 17.86
N ASP A 175 -20.09 -1.33 17.09
CA ASP A 175 -20.02 -1.19 15.63
C ASP A 175 -19.71 0.25 15.17
N CYS A 176 -19.46 1.17 16.11
CA CYS A 176 -19.09 2.53 15.78
C CYS A 176 -17.64 2.64 15.33
N ILE A 177 -17.44 3.23 14.15
CA ILE A 177 -16.11 3.48 13.59
C ILE A 177 -15.59 4.79 14.19
N PRO A 178 -14.53 4.75 15.01
CA PRO A 178 -14.07 5.93 15.72
C PRO A 178 -13.52 6.98 14.73
N PHE A 179 -13.60 8.28 15.08
CA PHE A 179 -12.98 9.32 14.26
C PHE A 179 -11.45 9.31 14.47
N TYR A 180 -10.70 9.37 13.37
CA TYR A 180 -9.24 9.38 13.38
C TYR A 180 -8.72 10.66 12.72
N SER A 181 -7.49 11.01 13.07
CA SER A 181 -6.69 12.06 12.44
C SER A 181 -5.22 11.67 12.35
N PRO A 182 -4.44 12.24 11.42
CA PRO A 182 -2.99 12.07 11.43
C PRO A 182 -2.40 12.59 12.75
N CYS A 183 -1.55 11.80 13.40
CA CYS A 183 -0.84 12.23 14.59
C CYS A 183 0.14 13.36 14.24
N CYS A 184 -0.05 14.55 14.82
CA CYS A 184 0.88 15.67 14.62
C CYS A 184 2.30 15.39 15.18
N HIS A 185 2.44 14.48 16.16
CA HIS A 185 3.70 14.22 16.87
C HIS A 185 4.02 12.74 17.14
N GLY A 186 3.40 11.81 16.41
CA GLY A 186 3.93 10.44 16.23
C GLY A 186 4.01 9.48 17.43
N VAL A 187 3.28 9.69 18.53
CA VAL A 187 3.27 8.73 19.65
C VAL A 187 1.95 7.94 19.69
N PRO A 188 1.96 6.62 19.45
CA PRO A 188 0.79 5.76 19.62
C PRO A 188 0.19 5.87 21.03
N GLY A 189 -1.14 5.92 21.14
CA GLY A 189 -1.83 5.93 22.43
C GLY A 189 -2.01 7.30 23.09
N ARG A 190 -1.69 8.41 22.40
CA ARG A 190 -2.06 9.76 22.87
C ARG A 190 -3.18 10.34 22.02
N SER A 191 -4.26 10.74 22.67
CA SER A 191 -5.31 11.57 22.09
C SER A 191 -4.75 12.98 21.88
N PHE A 192 -4.67 13.43 20.64
CA PHE A 192 -4.44 14.85 20.36
C PHE A 192 -5.51 15.32 19.38
N PRO A 193 -6.29 16.35 19.70
CA PRO A 193 -6.98 17.07 18.66
C PRO A 193 -5.92 17.69 17.74
N CYS A 194 -6.07 17.56 16.43
CA CYS A 194 -5.38 18.39 15.45
C CYS A 194 -5.86 19.83 15.62
N LYS A 195 -5.43 20.47 16.71
CA LYS A 195 -5.59 21.89 16.93
C LYS A 195 -4.36 22.52 16.30
N TYR A 196 -4.56 23.24 15.20
CA TYR A 196 -3.61 24.15 14.55
C TYR A 196 -2.69 23.56 13.46
N LEU A 197 -3.23 23.43 12.24
CA LEU A 197 -2.58 24.06 11.08
C LEU A 197 -2.99 25.54 11.11
N GLY A 198 -2.28 26.35 11.90
CA GLY A 198 -2.56 27.76 12.06
C GLY A 198 -1.75 28.37 13.20
N GLY A 199 -0.58 28.90 12.84
CA GLY A 199 0.41 29.55 13.70
C GLY A 199 1.75 29.59 12.99
#